data_AF-M9YP66-F1
#
_entry.id   AF-M9YP66-F1
#
_cell.length_a   1.000
_cell.length_b   1.000
_cell.length_c   1.000
_cell.angle_alpha   90.00
_cell.angle_beta   90.00
_cell.angle_gamma   90.00
#
_symmetry.space_group_name_H-M   'P 1'
#
loop_
_entity.id
_entity.type
_entity.pdbx_description
1 polymer ?
#
loop_
_entity_poly.entity_id
_entity_poly.type
_entity_poly.pdbx_seq_one_letter_code
_entity_poly.pdbx_strand_id
1 'polypeptide(L)'
;MSRTDSHFNLRLPKELKVKLTAAARENDRSTTTEAIARLGETFARQDIVEAKAARDALVVELSNALQAGLSAAEDLGEVRNALQEAQRVSDAKLASLRPTKENEPKQ
;
A
#
# COMPACT_ATOMS: atom_id res chain seq x y z
N MET A 1 -21.36 -14.29 -31.13
CA MET A 1 -21.76 -15.23 -30.07
C MET A 1 -21.21 -16.58 -30.48
N SER A 2 -20.21 -17.05 -29.74
CA SER A 2 -19.50 -18.30 -30.05
C SER A 2 -20.41 -19.49 -29.71
N ARG A 3 -20.17 -20.66 -30.30
CA ARG A 3 -20.96 -21.88 -30.03
C ARG A 3 -20.88 -22.39 -28.58
N THR A 4 -20.08 -21.75 -27.73
CA THR A 4 -19.93 -22.05 -26.29
C THR A 4 -20.77 -21.16 -25.37
N ASP A 5 -21.51 -20.18 -25.90
CA ASP A 5 -22.30 -19.28 -25.06
C ASP A 5 -23.57 -19.98 -24.54
N SER A 6 -23.70 -20.08 -23.21
CA SER A 6 -24.85 -20.71 -22.56
C SER A 6 -26.09 -19.83 -22.69
N HIS A 7 -27.20 -20.41 -23.16
CA HIS A 7 -28.44 -19.67 -23.41
C HIS A 7 -29.36 -19.74 -22.19
N PHE A 8 -29.60 -18.60 -21.55
CA PHE A 8 -30.54 -18.49 -20.43
C PHE A 8 -31.91 -18.03 -20.91
N ASN A 9 -32.95 -18.78 -20.57
CA ASN A 9 -34.33 -18.33 -20.79
C ASN A 9 -34.78 -17.44 -19.62
N LEU A 10 -34.56 -16.13 -19.75
CA LEU A 10 -34.89 -15.14 -18.73
C LEU A 10 -36.39 -14.81 -18.73
N ARG A 11 -37.08 -15.19 -17.66
CA ARG A 11 -38.47 -14.76 -17.39
C ARG A 11 -38.44 -13.43 -16.64
N LEU A 12 -38.65 -12.34 -17.38
CA LEU A 12 -38.65 -10.99 -16.82
C LEU A 12 -40.09 -10.51 -16.54
N PRO A 13 -40.33 -9.79 -15.43
CA PRO A 13 -41.56 -9.02 -15.25
C PRO A 13 -41.81 -8.08 -16.43
N LYS A 14 -43.08 -7.88 -16.80
CA LYS A 14 -43.47 -7.09 -17.99
C LYS A 14 -42.84 -5.70 -17.99
N GLU A 15 -42.89 -5.01 -16.86
CA GLU A 15 -42.34 -3.67 -16.68
C GLU A 15 -40.82 -3.64 -16.91
N LEU A 16 -40.11 -4.63 -16.38
CA LEU A 16 -38.66 -4.71 -16.53
C LEU A 16 -38.27 -4.99 -17.99
N LYS A 17 -39.03 -5.85 -18.69
CA LYS A 17 -38.82 -6.10 -20.11
C LYS A 17 -39.00 -4.83 -20.93
N VAL A 18 -40.05 -4.04 -20.65
CA VAL A 18 -40.28 -2.75 -21.33
C VAL A 18 -39.11 -1.80 -21.12
N LYS A 19 -38.64 -1.64 -19.87
CA LYS A 19 -37.48 -0.78 -19.55
C LYS A 19 -36.22 -1.23 -20.26
N LEU A 20 -35.93 -2.54 -20.27
CA LEU A 20 -34.75 -3.10 -20.93
C LEU A 20 -34.81 -2.89 -22.45
N THR A 21 -35.96 -3.12 -23.08
CA THR A 21 -36.12 -2.92 -24.53
C THR A 21 -36.04 -1.44 -24.92
N ALA A 22 -36.59 -0.54 -24.10
CA ALA A 22 -36.46 0.90 -24.32
C ALA A 22 -34.99 1.35 -24.25
N ALA A 23 -34.27 0.94 -23.21
CA ALA A 23 -32.85 1.25 -23.07
C ALA A 23 -31.98 0.64 -24.19
N ALA A 24 -32.29 -0.59 -24.60
CA ALA A 24 -31.59 -1.22 -25.73
C ALA A 24 -31.75 -0.38 -27.00
N ARG A 25 -32.97 0.15 -27.24
CA ARG A 25 -33.25 1.02 -28.38
C ARG A 25 -32.56 2.38 -28.29
N GLU A 26 -32.49 2.96 -27.10
CA GLU A 26 -31.78 4.22 -26.84
C GLU A 26 -30.26 4.10 -27.05
N ASN A 27 -29.70 2.93 -26.73
CA ASN A 27 -28.27 2.64 -26.86
C ASN A 27 -27.88 2.00 -28.20
N ASP A 28 -28.78 1.94 -29.19
CA ASP A 28 -28.59 1.27 -30.49
C ASP A 28 -28.09 -0.19 -30.37
N ARG A 29 -28.61 -0.91 -29.38
CA ARG A 29 -28.24 -2.30 -29.05
C ARG A 29 -29.41 -3.25 -29.19
N SER A 30 -29.11 -4.54 -29.39
CA SER A 30 -30.11 -5.59 -29.19
C SER A 30 -30.45 -5.70 -27.70
N THR A 31 -31.65 -6.18 -27.37
CA THR A 31 -32.07 -6.40 -25.96
C THR A 31 -31.10 -7.33 -25.22
N THR A 32 -30.58 -8.36 -25.89
CA THR A 32 -29.57 -9.28 -25.33
C THR A 32 -28.24 -8.56 -25.09
N THR A 33 -27.78 -7.76 -26.05
CA THR A 33 -26.54 -6.99 -25.93
C THR A 33 -26.62 -6.00 -24.77
N GLU A 34 -27.75 -5.31 -24.62
CA GLU A 34 -27.98 -4.38 -23.51
C GLU A 34 -28.02 -5.10 -22.15
N ALA A 35 -28.65 -6.28 -22.08
CA ALA A 35 -28.65 -7.08 -20.86
C ALA A 35 -27.23 -7.50 -20.45
N ILE A 36 -26.43 -7.98 -21.42
CA ILE A 36 -25.03 -8.37 -21.20
C ILE A 36 -24.22 -7.16 -20.75
N ALA A 37 -24.39 -6.01 -21.40
CA ALA A 37 -23.65 -4.79 -21.05
C ALA A 37 -23.93 -4.35 -19.61
N ARG A 38 -25.20 -4.31 -19.20
CA ARG A 38 -25.60 -3.96 -17.82
C ARG A 38 -25.07 -4.94 -16.78
N LEU A 39 -25.11 -6.24 -17.08
CA LEU A 39 -24.53 -7.26 -16.21
C LEU A 39 -23.02 -7.05 -16.08
N GLY A 40 -22.31 -6.87 -17.20
CA GLY A 40 -20.87 -6.59 -17.22
C GLY A 40 -20.50 -5.34 -16.43
N GLU A 41 -21.25 -4.25 -16.59
CA GLU A 41 -21.06 -3.03 -15.80
C GLU A 41 -21.26 -3.24 -14.29
N THR A 42 -22.19 -4.13 -13.90
CA THR A 42 -22.45 -4.43 -12.48
C THR A 42 -21.24 -5.11 -11.85
N PHE A 43 -20.64 -6.09 -12.53
CA PHE A 43 -19.43 -6.77 -12.05
C PHE A 43 -18.20 -5.86 -12.11
N ALA A 44 -18.02 -5.09 -13.19
CA ALA A 44 -16.89 -4.16 -13.29
C ALA A 44 -16.90 -3.09 -12.18
N ARG A 45 -18.08 -2.60 -11.78
CA ARG A 45 -18.20 -1.68 -10.63
C ARG A 45 -17.79 -2.35 -9.32
N GLN A 46 -18.17 -3.62 -9.12
CA GLN A 46 -17.78 -4.38 -7.95
C GLN A 46 -16.26 -4.56 -7.89
N ASP A 47 -15.63 -4.93 -9.01
CA ASP A 47 -14.18 -5.09 -9.11
C ASP A 47 -13.44 -3.79 -8.77
N ILE A 48 -13.95 -2.64 -9.23
CA ILE A 48 -13.37 -1.32 -8.92
C ILE A 48 -13.48 -1.01 -7.43
N VAL A 49 -14.62 -1.31 -6.81
CA VAL A 49 -14.83 -1.08 -5.36
C VAL A 49 -13.88 -1.95 -4.54
N GLU A 50 -13.74 -3.22 -4.90
CA GLU A 50 -12.83 -4.16 -4.23
C GLU A 50 -11.35 -3.75 -4.41
N ALA A 51 -10.95 -3.39 -5.64
CA ALA A 51 -9.60 -2.90 -5.91
C ALA A 51 -9.30 -1.61 -5.12
N LYS A 52 -10.29 -0.70 -5.00
CA LYS A 52 -10.15 0.51 -4.19
C LYS A 52 -9.98 0.15 -2.71
N ALA A 53 -10.78 -0.77 -2.18
CA ALA A 53 -10.67 -1.21 -0.79
C ALA A 53 -9.30 -1.85 -0.50
N ALA A 54 -8.81 -2.71 -1.40
CA ALA A 54 -7.48 -3.31 -1.29
C ALA A 54 -6.35 -2.26 -1.32
N ARG A 55 -6.44 -1.29 -2.24
CA ARG A 55 -5.49 -0.16 -2.29
C ARG A 55 -5.51 0.64 -0.99
N ASP A 56 -6.69 0.98 -0.50
CA ASP A 56 -6.83 1.79 0.72
C ASP A 56 -6.23 1.05 1.93
N ALA A 57 -6.39 -0.28 2.02
CA ALA A 57 -5.73 -1.10 3.03
C ALA A 57 -4.19 -1.10 2.91
N LEU A 58 -3.66 -1.24 1.70
CA LEU A 58 -2.21 -1.19 1.45
C LEU A 58 -1.60 0.17 1.81
N VAL A 59 -2.32 1.27 1.57
CA VAL A 59 -1.86 2.62 1.94
C VAL A 59 -1.74 2.77 3.45
N VAL A 60 -2.69 2.19 4.22
CA VAL A 60 -2.62 2.18 5.69
C VAL A 60 -1.42 1.38 6.16
N GLU A 61 -1.21 0.18 5.60
CA GLU A 61 -0.08 -0.67 5.96
C GLU A 61 1.27 0.00 5.64
N LEU A 62 1.40 0.61 4.46
CA LEU A 62 2.59 1.37 4.08
C LEU A 62 2.84 2.54 5.03
N SER A 63 1.79 3.27 5.41
CA SER A 63 1.89 4.40 6.35
C SER A 63 2.40 3.93 7.71
N ASN A 64 1.89 2.80 8.21
CA ASN A 64 2.34 2.20 9.46
C ASN A 64 3.81 1.75 9.37
N ALA A 65 4.20 1.12 8.27
CA ALA A 65 5.58 0.67 8.05
C ALA A 65 6.57 1.85 8.01
N LEU A 66 6.19 2.94 7.33
CA LEU A 66 7.00 4.17 7.29
C LEU A 66 7.14 4.80 8.67
N GLN A 67 6.05 4.88 9.44
CA GLN A 67 6.08 5.41 10.80
C GLN A 67 6.99 4.58 11.72
N ALA A 68 6.91 3.25 11.63
CA ALA A 68 7.80 2.36 12.38
C ALA A 68 9.26 2.54 11.97
N GLY A 69 9.53 2.69 10.66
CA GLY A 69 10.86 2.94 10.14
C GLY A 69 11.46 4.27 10.61
N LEU A 70 10.65 5.33 10.68
CA LEU A 70 11.05 6.64 11.21
C LEU A 70 11.44 6.54 12.69
N SER A 71 10.60 5.89 13.51
CA SER A 71 10.90 5.66 14.94
C SER A 71 12.19 4.86 15.12
N ALA A 72 12.39 3.80 14.35
CA ALA A 72 13.62 3.00 14.42
C ALA A 72 14.86 3.79 14.00
N ALA A 73 14.73 4.73 13.05
CA ALA A 73 15.83 5.59 12.64
C ALA A 73 16.21 6.60 13.75
N GLU A 74 15.24 7.11 14.50
CA GLU A 74 15.46 7.96 15.68
C GLU A 74 16.23 7.20 16.76
N ASP A 75 15.75 5.99 17.11
CA ASP A 75 16.40 5.11 18.10
C ASP A 75 17.87 4.81 17.72
N LEU A 76 18.13 4.53 16.44
CA LEU A 76 19.50 4.30 15.95
C LEU A 76 20.39 5.55 16.09
N GLY A 77 19.82 6.74 15.93
CA GLY A 77 20.51 8.01 16.18
C GLY A 77 20.95 8.15 17.63
N GLU A 78 20.08 7.80 18.57
CA GLU A 78 20.40 7.81 20.01
C GLU A 78 21.52 6.84 20.34
N VAL A 79 21.45 5.60 19.84
CA VAL A 79 22.49 4.58 20.03
C VAL A 79 23.83 5.04 19.47
N ARG A 80 23.84 5.65 18.28
CA ARG A 80 25.06 6.20 17.67
C ARG A 80 25.68 7.28 18.54
N ASN A 81 24.88 8.19 19.07
CA ASN A 81 25.37 9.27 19.93
C ASN A 81 25.96 8.71 21.22
N ALA A 82 25.28 7.76 21.87
CA ALA A 82 25.76 7.09 23.08
C ALA A 82 27.10 6.39 22.84
N LEU A 83 27.27 5.71 21.69
CA LEU A 83 28.52 5.06 21.32
C LEU A 83 29.67 6.08 21.13
N GLN A 84 29.39 7.22 20.49
CA GLN A 84 30.38 8.27 20.30
C GLN A 84 30.85 8.88 21.62
N GLU A 85 29.95 9.08 22.57
CA GLU A 85 30.30 9.53 23.92
C GLU A 85 31.13 8.48 24.68
N ALA A 86 30.76 7.20 24.60
CA ALA A 86 31.53 6.12 25.21
C ALA A 86 32.96 6.06 24.64
N GLN A 87 33.12 6.23 23.32
CA GLN A 87 34.42 6.29 22.67
C GLN A 87 35.25 7.48 23.17
N ARG A 88 34.66 8.68 23.25
CA ARG A 88 35.31 9.88 23.79
C ARG A 88 35.84 9.67 25.21
N VAL A 89 35.03 9.06 26.08
CA VAL A 89 35.43 8.75 27.46
C VAL A 89 36.58 7.75 27.50
N SER A 90 36.54 6.72 26.65
CA SER A 90 37.63 5.74 26.52
C SER A 90 38.93 6.41 26.07
N ASP A 91 38.88 7.24 25.02
CA ASP A 91 40.05 7.92 24.47
C ASP A 91 40.66 8.92 25.47
N ALA A 92 39.80 9.68 26.18
CA ALA A 92 40.24 10.56 27.26
C ALA A 92 40.93 9.79 28.38
N LYS A 93 40.40 8.61 28.74
CA LYS A 93 41.00 7.76 29.77
C LYS A 93 42.34 7.19 29.32
N LEU A 94 42.46 6.74 28.07
CA LEU A 94 43.73 6.33 27.47
C LEU A 94 44.77 7.45 27.43
N ALA A 95 44.35 8.68 27.13
CA ALA A 95 45.23 9.85 27.14
C ALA A 95 45.74 10.19 28.55
N SER A 96 44.88 10.09 29.57
CA SER A 96 45.26 10.32 30.97
C SER A 96 46.22 9.26 31.55
N LEU A 97 46.25 8.07 30.94
CA LEU A 97 47.12 6.96 31.35
C LEU A 97 48.52 6.99 30.69
N ARG A 98 48.78 7.90 29.73
CA ARG A 98 50.13 8.13 29.19
C ARG A 98 50.90 9.07 30.14
N PRO A 99 51.87 8.58 30.94
CA PRO A 99 52.67 9.47 31.77
C PRO A 99 53.65 10.25 30.89
N THR A 100 53.77 11.55 31.14
CA THR A 100 54.89 12.39 30.70
C THR A 100 56.20 11.80 31.22
N LYS A 101 56.85 10.96 30.41
CA LYS A 101 58.28 10.66 30.56
C LYS A 101 59.07 11.87 30.08
N GLU A 102 59.26 12.86 30.94
CA GLU A 102 60.37 13.81 30.85
C GLU A 102 60.42 14.63 32.13
N ASN A 103 61.23 14.18 33.07
CA ASN A 103 61.87 15.01 34.10
C ASN A 103 62.99 14.17 34.70
N GLU A 104 64.07 14.01 33.95
CA GLU A 104 65.37 13.69 34.55
C GLU A 104 66.00 15.00 35.05
N PRO A 105 66.41 15.09 36.33
CA PRO A 105 67.14 16.24 36.82
C PRO A 105 68.59 16.16 36.33
N LYS A 106 69.06 17.26 35.72
CA LYS A 106 70.46 17.45 35.33
C LYS A 106 71.38 17.29 36.56
N GLN A 107 72.39 16.44 36.44
CA GLN A 107 73.64 16.52 37.20
C GLN A 107 74.81 16.51 36.22
#